data_AF-A0A133ZSV4-F1
#
_entry.id   AF-A0A133ZSV4-F1
#
_cell.length_a   1.000
_cell.length_b   1.000
_cell.length_c   1.000
_cell.angle_alpha   90.00
_cell.angle_beta   90.00
_cell.angle_gamma   90.00
#
_symmetry.space_group_name_H-M   'P 1'
#
loop_
_entity.id
_entity.type
_entity.pdbx_description
1 polymer ?
#
loop_
_entity_poly.entity_id
_entity_poly.type
_entity_poly.pdbx_seq_one_letter_code
_entity_poly.pdbx_strand_id
1 'polypeptide(L)' 'MIKVEEKKMGRPTDNPRNLRLSLRMTADEMKEIDDLAKKLSMTKTNMVLKAVAILREQTEK' A
#
# COMPACT_ATOMS: atom_id res chain seq x y z
N MET A 1 -15.86 -12.72 29.61
CA MET A 1 -16.59 -11.59 29.00
C MET A 1 -15.57 -10.72 28.29
N ILE A 2 -15.50 -10.78 26.95
CA ILE A 2 -14.55 -9.96 26.18
C ILE A 2 -15.27 -8.66 25.83
N LYS A 3 -14.73 -7.54 26.34
CA LYS A 3 -15.26 -6.20 26.14
C LYS A 3 -14.95 -5.78 24.70
N VAL A 4 -15.93 -5.91 23.80
CA VAL A 4 -15.82 -5.41 22.43
C VAL A 4 -15.98 -3.89 22.49
N GLU A 5 -14.89 -3.15 22.37
CA GLU A 5 -14.93 -1.70 22.24
C GLU A 5 -15.67 -1.34 20.95
N GLU A 6 -16.84 -0.72 21.07
CA GLU A 6 -17.60 -0.17 19.96
C GLU A 6 -16.79 0.97 19.31
N LYS A 7 -16.10 0.64 18.22
CA LYS A 7 -15.49 1.66 17.35
C LYS A 7 -16.62 2.52 16.80
N LYS A 8 -16.57 3.82 17.09
CA LYS A 8 -17.49 4.82 16.50
C LYS A 8 -17.51 4.61 14.98
N MET A 9 -18.63 4.11 14.44
CA MET A 9 -18.77 3.91 13.00
C MET A 9 -18.72 5.27 12.32
N GLY A 10 -17.63 5.54 11.60
CA GLY A 10 -17.58 6.60 10.60
C GLY A 10 -18.49 6.25 9.41
N ARG A 11 -18.37 6.99 8.31
CA ARG A 11 -19.13 6.68 7.07
C ARG A 11 -18.90 5.21 6.68
N PRO A 12 -19.95 4.38 6.60
CA PRO A 12 -19.83 3.00 6.16
C PRO A 12 -19.11 2.98 4.82
N THR A 13 -17.95 2.33 4.78
CA THR A 13 -17.10 2.23 3.59
C THR A 13 -16.87 0.76 3.33
N ASP A 14 -17.20 0.33 2.11
CA ASP A 14 -17.13 -1.07 1.69
C ASP A 14 -15.67 -1.57 1.59
N ASN A 15 -14.72 -0.68 1.28
CA ASN A 15 -13.29 -0.98 1.25
C ASN A 15 -12.49 -0.10 2.21
N PRO A 16 -12.44 -0.46 3.51
CA PRO A 16 -11.66 0.30 4.49
C PRO A 16 -10.16 0.04 4.27
N ARG A 17 -9.46 0.98 3.60
CA ARG A 17 -7.99 1.05 3.63
C ARG A 17 -7.52 1.64 4.97
N ASN A 18 -7.63 0.84 6.03
CA ASN A 18 -7.38 1.24 7.42
C ASN A 18 -5.93 1.02 7.89
N LEU A 19 -5.07 0.45 7.06
CA LEU A 19 -3.66 0.21 7.36
C LEU A 19 -2.77 1.15 6.54
N ARG A 20 -1.71 1.68 7.18
CA ARG A 20 -0.73 2.56 6.55
C ARG A 20 0.65 1.91 6.57
N LEU A 21 1.27 1.84 5.40
CA LEU A 21 2.70 1.51 5.26
C LEU A 21 3.49 2.83 5.18
N SER A 22 4.55 2.95 5.99
CA SER A 22 5.50 4.06 5.93
C SER A 22 6.89 3.48 5.70
N LEU A 23 7.57 3.96 4.66
CA LEU A 23 8.91 3.52 4.28
C LEU A 23 9.89 4.68 4.47
N ARG A 24 11.08 4.39 5.00
CA ARG A 24 12.21 5.32 5.02
C ARG A 24 13.13 4.95 3.88
N MET A 25 13.48 5.94 3.06
CA MET A 25 14.32 5.78 1.89
C MET A 25 15.07 7.08 1.62
N THR A 26 16.08 6.99 0.79
CA THR A 26 16.88 8.12 0.30
C THR A 26 16.10 8.94 -0.74
N ALA A 27 16.61 10.13 -1.05
CA ALA A 27 16.00 11.00 -2.06
C ALA A 27 16.04 10.38 -3.46
N ASP A 28 17.10 9.64 -3.78
CA ASP A 28 17.28 9.01 -5.08
C ASP A 28 16.29 7.86 -5.28
N GLU A 29 16.14 6.98 -4.27
CA GLU A 29 15.15 5.89 -4.30
C GLU A 29 13.71 6.43 -4.46
N MET A 30 13.38 7.51 -3.75
CA MET A 30 12.06 8.14 -3.88
C MET A 30 11.83 8.72 -5.27
N LYS A 31 12.87 9.32 -5.87
CA LYS A 31 12.82 9.87 -7.22
C LYS A 31 12.60 8.77 -8.27
N GLU A 32 13.29 7.64 -8.13
CA GLU A 32 13.09 6.49 -9.03
C GLU A 32 11.66 5.96 -8.96
N ILE A 33 11.10 5.83 -7.75
CA ILE A 33 9.70 5.42 -7.56
C ILE A 33 8.74 6.43 -8.21
N ASP A 34 8.99 7.74 -8.02
CA ASP A 34 8.16 8.79 -8.61
C ASP A 34 8.20 8.79 -10.14
N ASP A 35 9.38 8.64 -10.73
CA ASP A 35 9.56 8.63 -12.17
C ASP A 35 8.92 7.39 -12.79
N LEU A 36 9.07 6.23 -12.16
CA LEU A 36 8.41 5.01 -12.60
C LEU A 36 6.88 5.12 -12.44
N ALA A 37 6.39 5.77 -11.39
CA ALA A 37 4.96 5.92 -11.13
C ALA A 37 4.30 6.79 -12.19
N LYS A 38 4.99 7.88 -12.58
CA LYS A 38 4.58 8.74 -13.70
C LYS A 38 4.59 7.99 -15.02
N LYS A 39 5.66 7.25 -15.34
CA LYS A 39 5.77 6.47 -16.59
C LYS A 39 4.65 5.45 -16.72
N LEU A 40 4.28 4.80 -15.62
CA LEU A 40 3.25 3.76 -15.59
C LEU A 40 1.85 4.30 -15.28
N SER A 41 1.68 5.64 -15.15
CA SER A 41 0.43 6.30 -14.78
C SER A 41 -0.29 5.65 -13.58
N MET A 42 0.47 5.32 -12.53
CA MET A 42 -0.04 4.64 -11.34
C MET A 42 0.30 5.40 -10.06
N THR A 43 -0.51 5.19 -9.03
CA THR A 43 -0.18 5.70 -7.69
C THR A 43 0.96 4.89 -7.09
N LYS A 44 1.77 5.51 -6.21
CA LYS A 44 2.84 4.81 -5.48
C LYS A 44 2.32 3.59 -4.72
N THR A 45 1.11 3.70 -4.15
CA THR A 45 0.44 2.56 -3.49
C THR A 45 0.19 1.41 -4.44
N ASN A 46 -0.36 1.66 -5.63
CA ASN A 46 -0.62 0.62 -6.62
C ASN A 46 0.68 0.01 -7.15
N MET A 47 1.74 0.81 -7.29
CA MET A 47 3.06 0.32 -7.66
C MET A 47 3.61 -0.66 -6.62
N VAL A 48 3.57 -0.31 -5.34
CA VAL A 48 4.05 -1.19 -4.26
C VAL A 48 3.25 -2.49 -4.23
N LEU A 49 1.92 -2.42 -4.36
CA LEU A 49 1.07 -3.62 -4.42
C LEU A 49 1.41 -4.51 -5.63
N LYS A 50 1.70 -3.90 -6.79
CA LYS A 50 2.11 -4.62 -8.00
C LYS A 50 3.48 -5.28 -7.81
N ALA A 51 4.43 -4.58 -7.18
CA ALA A 51 5.74 -5.14 -6.86
C ALA A 51 5.62 -6.37 -5.94
N VAL A 52 4.76 -6.31 -4.92
CA VAL A 52 4.49 -7.45 -4.03
C VAL A 52 3.89 -8.64 -4.80
N ALA A 53 2.95 -8.39 -5.72
CA ALA A 53 2.36 -9.45 -6.54
C ALA A 53 3.41 -10.16 -7.42
N ILE A 54 4.28 -9.38 -8.08
CA ILE A 54 5.37 -9.92 -8.91
C ILE A 54 6.36 -10.74 -8.07
N LEU A 55 6.76 -10.22 -6.90
CA LEU A 55 7.67 -10.93 -6.00
C LEU A 55 7.06 -12.23 -5.50
N ARG A 56 5.75 -12.25 -5.23
CA ARG A 56 5.03 -13.46 -4.82
C ARG A 56 5.06 -14.54 -5.91
N GLU A 57 4.82 -14.17 -7.16
CA GLU A 57 4.94 -15.08 -8.31
C GLU A 57 6.36 -15.63 -8.48
N GLN A 58 7.39 -14.87 -8.09
CA GLN A 58 8.78 -15.32 -8.13
C GLN A 58 9.13 -16.27 -6.99
N THR A 59 8.52 -16.11 -5.81
CA THR A 59 8.79 -16.95 -4.63
C THR A 59 8.00 -18.27 -4.62
N GLU A 60 6.88 -18.34 -5.34
CA GLU A 60 6.06 -19.56 -5.45
C GLU A 60 6.47 -20.44 -6.66
N LYS A 61 7.58 -20.09 -7.34
CA LYS A 61 8.27 -20.92 -8.35
C LYS A 61 9.44 -21.67 -7.74
#